data_AF-A0A5J4QUC1-F1
#
_entry.id   AF-A0A5J4QUC1-F1
#
_cell.length_a   1.000
_cell.length_b   1.000
_cell.length_c   1.000
_cell.angle_alpha   90.00
_cell.angle_beta   90.00
_cell.angle_gamma   90.00
#
_symmetry.space_group_name_H-M   'P 1'
#
loop_
_entity.id
_entity.type
_entity.pdbx_description
1 polymer ?
#
loop_
_entity_poly.entity_id
_entity_poly.type
_entity_poly.pdbx_seq_one_letter_code
_entity_poly.pdbx_strand_id
1 'polypeptide(L)'
;ASQFFKESHSLLLKALDFFVLDGFVSEHVAIQMDIVALYESMTAFYEETDYSSQAKLHKRRANILEPIIPQLNPQNFKNIIGEMAHEVGEAYNRLADIKIAQ
;
A
#
# COMPACT_ATOMS: atom_id res chain seq x y z
N ALA A 1 -13.94 5.73 11.69
CA ALA A 1 -12.96 5.11 10.77
C ALA A 1 -13.31 5.38 9.29
N SER A 2 -14.44 4.88 8.77
CA SER A 2 -14.74 4.92 7.32
C SER A 2 -14.72 6.33 6.68
N GLN A 3 -15.26 7.35 7.34
CA GLN A 3 -15.25 8.72 6.80
C GLN A 3 -13.83 9.28 6.65
N PHE A 4 -13.03 9.23 7.72
CA PHE A 4 -11.64 9.69 7.70
C PHE A 4 -10.80 8.93 6.67
N PHE A 5 -10.97 7.61 6.58
CA PHE A 5 -10.30 6.82 5.54
C PHE A 5 -10.63 7.34 4.13
N LYS A 6 -11.91 7.54 3.82
CA LYS A 6 -12.34 8.01 2.49
C LYS A 6 -11.80 9.40 2.17
N GLU A 7 -11.82 10.30 3.16
CA GLU A 7 -11.33 11.66 3.01
C GLU A 7 -9.81 11.69 2.79
N SER A 8 -9.04 11.02 3.65
CA SER A 8 -7.57 10.90 3.51
C SER A 8 -7.19 10.26 2.18
N HIS A 9 -7.83 9.14 1.82
CA HIS A 9 -7.57 8.46 0.55
C HIS A 9 -7.87 9.37 -0.65
N SER A 10 -8.98 10.12 -0.62
CA SER A 10 -9.34 11.07 -1.68
C SER A 10 -8.29 12.19 -1.82
N LEU A 11 -7.78 12.73 -0.71
CA LEU A 11 -6.75 13.76 -0.72
C LEU A 11 -5.40 13.23 -1.22
N LEU A 12 -4.99 12.02 -0.81
CA LEU A 12 -3.77 11.38 -1.28
C LEU A 12 -3.83 11.09 -2.78
N LEU A 13 -4.97 10.59 -3.28
CA LEU A 13 -5.16 10.41 -4.72
C LEU A 13 -5.07 11.73 -5.50
N LYS A 14 -5.66 12.82 -4.99
CA LYS A 14 -5.51 14.15 -5.60
C LYS A 14 -4.07 14.65 -5.60
N ALA A 15 -3.28 14.31 -4.58
CA ALA A 15 -1.86 14.65 -4.56
C ALA A 15 -1.10 13.93 -5.68
N LEU A 16 -1.47 12.69 -6.01
CA LEU A 16 -0.89 11.93 -7.13
C LEU A 16 -1.24 12.48 -8.51
N ASP A 17 -2.30 13.31 -8.64
CA ASP A 17 -2.58 14.05 -9.89
C ASP A 17 -1.48 15.07 -10.21
N PHE A 18 -0.75 15.54 -9.18
CA PHE A 18 0.37 16.49 -9.33
C PHE A 18 1.73 15.81 -9.18
N PHE A 19 1.93 15.03 -8.11
CA PHE A 19 3.16 14.27 -7.85
C PHE A 19 3.15 12.97 -8.64
N VAL A 20 3.22 13.08 -9.96
CA VAL A 20 3.32 11.94 -10.86
C VAL A 20 4.70 11.29 -10.77
N LEU A 21 4.80 10.01 -11.13
CA LEU A 21 6.04 9.25 -10.97
C LEU A 21 7.22 9.86 -11.73
N ASP A 22 7.00 10.29 -12.98
CA ASP A 22 8.02 10.96 -13.78
C ASP A 22 8.24 12.40 -13.29
N GLY A 23 9.46 12.69 -12.82
CA GLY A 23 9.82 14.00 -12.25
C GLY A 23 9.63 14.14 -10.74
N PHE A 24 8.80 13.32 -10.08
CA PHE A 24 8.57 13.35 -8.62
C PHE A 24 8.65 11.97 -7.96
N VAL A 25 9.61 11.14 -8.37
CA VAL A 25 9.71 9.72 -7.93
C VAL A 25 9.60 9.57 -6.40
N SER A 26 10.36 10.37 -5.64
CA SER A 26 10.40 10.25 -4.17
C SER A 26 9.05 10.60 -3.53
N GLU A 27 8.47 11.74 -3.91
CA GLU A 27 7.18 12.21 -3.40
C GLU A 27 6.03 11.28 -3.83
N HIS A 28 6.03 10.86 -5.10
CA HIS A 28 5.05 9.91 -5.62
C HIS A 28 5.05 8.62 -4.81
N VAL A 29 6.23 8.03 -4.60
CA VAL A 29 6.33 6.78 -3.83
C VAL A 29 5.96 7.00 -2.36
N ALA A 30 6.36 8.11 -1.74
CA ALA A 30 5.97 8.42 -0.37
C ALA A 30 4.43 8.49 -0.22
N ILE A 31 3.74 9.15 -1.15
CA ILE A 31 2.26 9.22 -1.13
C ILE A 31 1.64 7.83 -1.36
N GLN A 32 2.20 7.00 -2.24
CA GLN A 32 1.73 5.63 -2.43
C GLN A 32 1.92 4.77 -1.16
N MET A 33 3.04 4.93 -0.46
CA MET A 33 3.28 4.30 0.84
C MET A 33 2.28 4.77 1.90
N ASP A 34 1.95 6.07 1.93
CA ASP A 34 0.92 6.61 2.83
C ASP A 34 -0.47 6.01 2.53
N ILE A 35 -0.82 5.83 1.25
CA ILE A 35 -2.06 5.14 0.85
C ILE A 35 -2.04 3.69 1.36
N VAL A 36 -0.93 2.97 1.19
CA VAL A 36 -0.77 1.60 1.68
C VAL A 36 -0.90 1.52 3.21
N ALA A 37 -0.25 2.40 3.95
CA ALA A 37 -0.35 2.49 5.40
C ALA A 37 -1.79 2.79 5.86
N LEU A 38 -2.54 3.57 5.09
CA LEU A 38 -3.95 3.85 5.34
C LEU A 38 -4.82 2.58 5.17
N TYR A 39 -4.55 1.74 4.16
CA TYR A 39 -5.21 0.43 4.01
C TYR A 39 -4.85 -0.54 5.13
N GLU A 40 -3.58 -0.56 5.56
CA GLU A 40 -3.16 -1.35 6.71
C GLU A 40 -3.88 -0.91 7.98
N SER A 41 -3.91 0.39 8.27
CA SER A 41 -4.58 0.93 9.45
C SER A 41 -6.07 0.58 9.50
N MET A 42 -6.71 0.36 8.34
CA MET A 42 -8.10 -0.07 8.28
C MET A 42 -8.34 -1.50 8.76
N THR A 43 -7.34 -2.38 8.73
CA THR A 43 -7.53 -3.78 9.16
C THR A 43 -7.86 -3.88 10.64
N ALA A 44 -7.37 -2.94 11.46
CA ALA A 44 -7.64 -2.85 12.90
C ALA A 44 -9.13 -2.63 13.25
N PHE A 45 -9.98 -2.29 12.28
CA PHE A 45 -11.42 -2.09 12.49
C PHE A 45 -12.28 -3.30 12.06
N TYR A 46 -11.67 -4.38 11.59
CA TYR A 46 -12.37 -5.62 11.24
C TYR A 46 -12.20 -6.66 12.35
N GLU A 47 -13.21 -7.49 12.53
CA GLU A 47 -13.11 -8.65 13.41
C GLU A 47 -12.08 -9.64 12.85
N GLU A 48 -11.35 -10.34 13.72
CA GLU A 48 -10.32 -11.32 13.33
C GLU A 48 -10.87 -12.41 12.40
N THR A 49 -12.15 -12.75 12.54
CA THR A 49 -12.85 -13.75 11.74
C THR A 49 -13.33 -13.23 10.38
N ASP A 50 -13.29 -11.92 10.11
CA ASP A 50 -13.62 -11.36 8.79
C ASP A 50 -12.44 -11.46 7.82
N TYR A 51 -12.04 -12.70 7.55
CA TYR A 51 -10.93 -13.05 6.68
C TYR A 51 -11.08 -12.47 5.26
N SER A 52 -12.29 -12.45 4.71
CA SER A 52 -12.52 -11.96 3.34
C SER A 52 -12.25 -10.47 3.21
N SER A 53 -12.73 -9.66 4.15
CA SER A 53 -12.51 -8.22 4.12
C SER A 53 -11.05 -7.87 4.40
N GLN A 54 -10.44 -8.49 5.40
CA GLN A 54 -9.02 -8.28 5.71
C GLN A 54 -8.11 -8.66 4.54
N ALA A 55 -8.36 -9.81 3.88
CA ALA A 55 -7.60 -10.23 2.71
C ALA A 55 -7.70 -9.21 1.56
N LYS A 56 -8.88 -8.61 1.33
CA LYS A 56 -9.03 -7.56 0.30
C LYS A 56 -8.17 -6.33 0.59
N LEU A 57 -8.03 -5.95 1.86
CA LEU A 57 -7.20 -4.81 2.27
C LEU A 57 -5.71 -5.12 2.07
N HIS A 58 -5.22 -6.27 2.53
CA HIS A 58 -3.82 -6.67 2.33
C HIS A 58 -3.48 -6.85 0.85
N LYS A 59 -4.37 -7.45 0.06
CA LYS A 59 -4.18 -7.55 -1.39
C LYS A 59 -4.11 -6.18 -2.07
N ARG A 60 -4.89 -5.20 -1.59
CA ARG A 60 -4.84 -3.84 -2.12
C ARG A 60 -3.48 -3.18 -1.87
N ARG A 61 -2.87 -3.38 -0.70
CA ARG A 61 -1.52 -2.89 -0.36
C ARG A 61 -0.48 -3.36 -1.38
N ALA A 62 -0.40 -4.66 -1.62
CA ALA A 62 0.50 -5.25 -2.60
C ALA A 62 0.26 -4.71 -4.01
N ASN A 63 -1.00 -4.68 -4.46
CA ASN A 63 -1.38 -4.22 -5.79
C ASN A 63 -1.02 -2.75 -6.08
N ILE A 64 -0.86 -1.90 -5.05
CA ILE A 64 -0.48 -0.50 -5.22
C ILE A 64 1.01 -0.38 -5.56
N LEU A 65 1.87 -1.09 -4.82
CA LEU A 65 3.33 -0.89 -4.88
C LEU A 65 4.01 -1.81 -5.89
N GLU A 66 3.51 -3.04 -6.07
CA GLU A 66 4.14 -4.05 -6.93
C GLU A 66 4.34 -3.56 -8.38
N PRO A 67 3.40 -2.83 -9.01
CA PRO A 67 3.62 -2.31 -10.36
C PRO A 67 4.65 -1.17 -10.44
N ILE A 68 4.94 -0.48 -9.33
CA ILE A 68 5.83 0.69 -9.29
C ILE A 68 7.30 0.26 -9.22
N ILE A 69 7.60 -0.77 -8.43
CA ILE A 69 8.95 -1.31 -8.24
C ILE A 69 9.74 -1.48 -9.55
N PRO A 70 9.23 -2.16 -10.61
CA PRO A 70 9.99 -2.37 -11.83
C PRO A 70 10.18 -1.11 -12.69
N GLN A 71 9.49 -0.01 -12.38
CA GLN A 71 9.63 1.26 -13.09
C GLN A 71 10.81 2.10 -12.57
N LEU A 72 11.32 1.78 -11.38
CA LEU A 72 12.39 2.55 -10.74
C LEU A 72 13.78 2.06 -11.13
N ASN A 73 14.71 3.01 -11.30
CA ASN A 73 16.12 2.68 -11.51
C ASN A 73 16.76 2.15 -10.21
N PRO A 74 17.23 0.88 -10.15
CA PRO A 74 17.77 0.29 -8.94
C PRO A 74 19.06 0.95 -8.42
N GLN A 75 19.82 1.65 -9.27
CA GLN A 75 21.04 2.35 -8.84
C GLN A 75 20.72 3.62 -8.06
N ASN A 76 19.64 4.32 -8.42
CA ASN A 76 19.29 5.61 -7.82
C ASN A 76 18.29 5.46 -6.68
N PHE A 77 17.41 4.45 -6.73
CA PHE A 77 16.28 4.31 -5.80
C PHE A 77 16.30 3.02 -4.99
N LYS A 78 17.49 2.44 -4.79
CA LYS A 78 17.66 1.14 -4.10
C LYS A 78 16.89 1.04 -2.77
N ASN A 79 16.98 2.07 -1.93
CA ASN A 79 16.35 2.05 -0.61
C ASN A 79 14.82 2.10 -0.73
N ILE A 80 14.29 3.01 -1.56
CA ILE A 80 12.85 3.13 -1.82
C ILE A 80 12.28 1.83 -2.39
N ILE A 81 13.00 1.19 -3.33
CA ILE A 81 12.63 -0.12 -3.88
C ILE A 81 12.60 -1.18 -2.77
N GLY A 82 13.60 -1.19 -1.89
CA GLY A 82 13.68 -2.12 -0.76
C GLY A 82 12.52 -1.95 0.21
N GLU A 83 12.16 -0.72 0.55
CA GLU A 83 11.03 -0.39 1.41
C GLU A 83 9.71 -0.84 0.80
N MET A 84 9.46 -0.51 -0.48
CA MET A 84 8.25 -0.99 -1.18
C MET A 84 8.19 -2.52 -1.26
N ALA A 85 9.32 -3.18 -1.57
CA ALA A 85 9.38 -4.64 -1.67
C ALA A 85 9.13 -5.31 -0.32
N HIS A 86 9.64 -4.73 0.77
CA HIS A 86 9.37 -5.21 2.12
C HIS A 86 7.87 -5.12 2.45
N GLU A 87 7.25 -3.98 2.17
CA GLU A 87 5.82 -3.77 2.40
C GLU A 87 4.93 -4.71 1.56
N VAL A 88 5.28 -4.94 0.29
CA VAL A 88 4.61 -5.95 -0.55
C VAL A 88 4.75 -7.35 0.05
N GLY A 89 5.94 -7.69 0.55
CA GLY A 89 6.20 -8.96 1.24
C GLY A 89 5.35 -9.13 2.49
N GLU A 90 5.26 -8.10 3.33
CA GLU A 90 4.42 -8.08 4.53
C GLU A 90 2.94 -8.25 4.18
N ALA A 91 2.45 -7.55 3.15
CA ALA A 91 1.08 -7.72 2.67
C ALA A 91 0.79 -9.17 2.23
N TYR A 92 1.72 -9.82 1.53
CA TYR A 92 1.58 -11.22 1.13
C TYR A 92 1.69 -12.21 2.30
N ASN A 93 2.55 -11.95 3.29
CA ASN A 93 2.63 -12.74 4.52
C ASN A 93 1.28 -12.73 5.25
N ARG A 94 0.67 -11.54 5.43
CA ARG A 94 -0.66 -11.42 6.05
C ARG A 94 -1.75 -12.16 5.28
N LEU A 95 -1.69 -12.13 3.95
CA LEU A 95 -2.61 -12.92 3.11
C LEU A 95 -2.42 -14.44 3.31
N ALA A 96 -1.18 -14.89 3.45
CA ALA A 96 -0.89 -16.29 3.71
C ALA A 96 -1.43 -16.71 5.09
N ASP A 97 -1.22 -15.89 6.12
CA ASP A 97 -1.73 -16.13 7.47
C ASP A 97 -3.26 -16.28 7.48
N ILE A 98 -3.97 -15.35 6.82
CA ILE A 98 -5.44 -15.39 6.69
C ILE A 98 -5.87 -16.69 6.01
N LYS A 99 -5.17 -17.11 4.95
CA LYS A 99 -5.50 -18.34 4.22
C LYS A 99 -5.27 -19.60 5.05
N ILE A 100 -4.28 -19.59 5.95
CA ILE A 100 -4.00 -20.70 6.87
C ILE A 100 -5.03 -20.75 8.00
N ALA A 101 -5.54 -19.61 8.45
CA ALA A 101 -6.51 -19.50 9.54
C ALA A 101 -7.97 -19.79 9.11
N GLN A 102 -8.25 -19.82 7.81
CA GLN A 102 -9.55 -20.12 7.21
C GLN A 102 -9.78 -21.63 7.07
#